data_AF-A0A3P8GHC0-F1
#
_entry.id   AF-A0A3P8GHC0-F1
#
_cell.length_a   1.000
_cell.length_b   1.000
_cell.length_c   1.000
_cell.angle_alpha   90.00
_cell.angle_beta   90.00
_cell.angle_gamma   90.00
#
_symmetry.space_group_name_H-M   'P 1'
#
loop_
_entity.id
_entity.type
_entity.pdbx_description
1 polymer ?
#
loop_
_entity_poly.entity_id
_entity_poly.type
_entity_poly.pdbx_seq_one_letter_code
_entity_poly.pdbx_strand_id
1 'polypeptide(L)' 'MYGAETWRTTIKKVQVFINSCLRKILNIHWSDTISNNLLWERTNQLSDEEEIQKRRWKWIEYTLCKSSNCITRQALTWNP' A
#
# COMPACT_ATOMS: atom_id res chain seq x y z
N MET A 1 -10.07 2.90 18.55
CA MET A 1 -9.76 1.54 18.03
C MET A 1 -10.37 1.23 16.66
N TYR A 2 -11.53 1.74 16.27
CA TYR A 2 -12.18 1.39 14.98
C TYR A 2 -11.45 1.82 13.69
N GLY A 3 -10.68 2.92 13.72
CA GLY A 3 -10.08 3.50 12.51
C GLY A 3 -8.93 2.71 11.89
N ALA A 4 -8.22 1.91 12.69
CA ALA A 4 -7.08 1.12 12.20
C ALA A 4 -7.52 -0.14 11.45
N GLU A 5 -8.67 -0.70 11.81
CA GLU A 5 -9.23 -1.92 11.20
C GLU A 5 -9.92 -1.62 9.86
N THR A 6 -10.61 -0.48 9.78
CA THR A 6 -11.25 -0.04 8.53
C THR A 6 -10.23 0.28 7.44
N TRP A 7 -9.06 0.83 7.80
CA TRP A 7 -7.99 1.11 6.84
C TRP A 7 -7.40 -0.15 6.19
N ARG A 8 -7.21 -1.23 6.96
CA ARG A 8 -6.69 -2.50 6.42
C ARG A 8 -7.69 -3.17 5.47
N THR A 9 -8.98 -3.06 5.75
CA THR A 9 -10.03 -3.66 4.91
C THR A 9 -10.30 -2.85 3.65
N THR A 10 -10.18 -1.52 3.70
CA THR A 10 -10.32 -0.65 2.51
C THR A 10 -9.15 -0.83 1.53
N ILE A 11 -7.90 -0.92 2.01
CA ILE A 11 -6.74 -1.20 1.15
C ILE A 11 -6.92 -2.53 0.41
N LYS A 12 -7.30 -3.59 1.13
CA LYS A 12 -7.53 -4.90 0.51
C LYS A 12 -8.60 -4.86 -0.57
N LYS A 13 -9.70 -4.12 -0.35
CA LYS A 13 -10.75 -3.94 -1.36
C LYS A 13 -10.25 -3.21 -2.61
N VAL A 14 -9.46 -2.16 -2.44
CA VAL A 14 -8.84 -1.41 -3.55
C VAL A 14 -7.89 -2.32 -4.35
N GLN A 15 -7.07 -3.11 -3.66
CA GLN A 15 -6.14 -4.03 -4.31
C GLN A 15 -6.85 -5.13 -5.10
N VAL A 16 -7.95 -5.69 -4.59
CA VAL A 16 -8.78 -6.66 -5.34
C VAL A 16 -9.38 -6.02 -6.59
N PHE A 17 -9.81 -4.76 -6.52
CA PHE A 17 -10.32 -4.03 -7.67
C PHE A 17 -9.24 -3.83 -8.74
N ILE A 18 -8.05 -3.36 -8.36
CA ILE A 18 -6.90 -3.17 -9.27
C ILE A 18 -6.53 -4.50 -9.95
N ASN A 19 -6.41 -5.58 -9.18
CA ASN A 19 -6.10 -6.91 -9.71
C ASN A 19 -7.14 -7.41 -10.72
N SER A 20 -8.43 -7.12 -10.49
CA SER A 20 -9.51 -7.46 -11.43
C SER A 20 -9.40 -6.67 -12.74
N CYS A 21 -9.07 -5.38 -12.66
CA CYS A 21 -8.83 -4.54 -13.83
C CYS A 21 -7.61 -5.02 -14.63
N LEU A 22 -6.49 -5.33 -13.96
CA LEU A 22 -5.28 -5.82 -14.63
C LEU A 22 -5.51 -7.16 -15.34
N ARG A 23 -6.25 -8.09 -14.72
CA ARG A 23 -6.64 -9.36 -15.37
C ARG A 23 -7.47 -9.15 -16.63
N LYS A 24 -8.40 -8.18 -16.62
CA LYS A 24 -9.19 -7.80 -17.81
C LYS A 24 -8.32 -7.18 -18.91
N ILE A 25 -7.39 -6.30 -18.56
CA ILE A 25 -6.48 -5.65 -19.53
C ILE A 25 -5.54 -6.68 -20.18
N LEU A 26 -5.02 -7.62 -19.38
CA LEU A 26 -4.14 -8.69 -19.86
C LEU A 26 -4.91 -9.86 -20.52
N ASN A 27 -6.24 -9.76 -20.64
CA ASN A 27 -7.14 -10.75 -21.21
C ASN A 27 -6.99 -12.17 -20.59
N ILE A 28 -6.68 -12.24 -19.30
CA ILE A 28 -6.48 -13.50 -18.57
C ILE A 28 -7.86 -14.08 -18.25
N HIS A 29 -8.17 -15.27 -18.80
CA HIS A 29 -9.43 -15.95 -18.52
C HIS A 29 -9.43 -16.54 -17.11
N TRP A 30 -10.63 -16.76 -16.56
CA TRP A 30 -10.84 -17.33 -15.21
C TRP A 30 -10.18 -18.70 -15.02
N SER A 31 -9.88 -19.41 -16.11
CA SER A 31 -9.19 -20.70 -16.14
C SER A 31 -7.67 -20.60 -15.99
N ASP A 32 -7.07 -19.45 -16.26
CA ASP A 32 -5.64 -19.24 -16.06
C ASP A 32 -5.37 -19.03 -14.57
N THR A 33 -4.74 -20.02 -13.96
CA THR A 33 -4.31 -19.97 -12.55
C THR A 33 -3.01 -19.16 -12.46
N ILE A 34 -3.03 -17.94 -12.97
CA ILE A 34 -1.92 -17.00 -12.84
C ILE A 34 -1.90 -16.50 -11.39
N SER A 35 -0.78 -16.76 -10.71
CA SER A 35 -0.54 -16.22 -9.39
C SER A 35 -0.49 -14.69 -9.47
N ASN A 36 -0.97 -14.00 -8.44
CA ASN A 36 -0.94 -12.54 -8.43
C ASN A 36 0.50 -12.03 -8.63
N ASN A 37 1.51 -12.66 -8.00
CA ASN A 37 2.91 -12.27 -8.15
C ASN A 37 3.39 -12.25 -9.60
N LEU A 38 3.03 -13.27 -10.40
CA LEU A 38 3.39 -13.31 -11.82
C LEU A 38 2.70 -12.19 -12.61
N LEU A 39 1.51 -11.79 -12.20
CA LEU A 39 0.76 -10.69 -12.78
C LEU A 39 1.44 -9.35 -12.52
N TRP A 40 1.90 -9.12 -11.28
CA TRP A 40 2.68 -7.93 -10.89
C TRP A 40 4.01 -7.85 -11.64
N GLU A 41 4.75 -8.96 -11.73
CA GLU A 41 6.02 -9.07 -12.45
C GLU A 41 5.87 -8.68 -13.93
N ARG A 42 4.79 -9.11 -14.57
CA ARG A 42 4.50 -8.80 -15.98
C ARG A 42 4.15 -7.32 -16.21
N THR A 43 3.56 -6.67 -15.22
CA THR A 43 3.20 -5.24 -15.27
C THR A 43 4.31 -4.30 -14.78
N ASN A 44 5.43 -4.83 -14.25
CA ASN A 44 6.47 -4.05 -13.54
C ASN A 44 5.90 -3.13 -12.44
N GLN A 45 4.70 -3.42 -11.92
CA GLN A 45 4.09 -2.67 -10.84
C GLN A 45 4.60 -3.20 -9.50
N LEU A 46 4.94 -2.30 -8.58
CA LEU A 46 5.17 -2.60 -7.17
C LEU A 46 3.82 -2.80 -6.49
N SER A 47 3.74 -3.76 -5.56
CA SER A 47 2.53 -3.99 -4.76
C SER A 47 2.08 -2.68 -4.13
N ASP A 48 0.77 -2.40 -4.14
CA ASP A 48 0.21 -1.21 -3.48
C ASP A 48 0.69 -1.09 -2.02
N GLU A 49 0.92 -2.23 -1.36
CA GLU A 49 1.47 -2.29 -0.01
C GLU A 49 2.91 -1.75 0.07
N GLU A 50 3.77 -2.11 -0.88
CA GLU A 50 5.15 -1.64 -0.94
C GLU A 50 5.24 -0.16 -1.30
N GLU A 51 4.41 0.33 -2.22
CA GLU A 51 4.32 1.76 -2.55
C GLU A 51 3.81 2.59 -1.36
N ILE A 52 2.80 2.12 -0.64
CA ILE A 52 2.32 2.76 0.59
C ILE A 52 3.40 2.73 1.67
N GLN A 53 4.12 1.61 1.81
CA GLN A 53 5.19 1.48 2.80
C GLN A 53 6.36 2.41 2.47
N LYS A 54 6.77 2.49 1.20
CA LYS A 54 7.82 3.41 0.74
C LYS A 54 7.44 4.87 0.95
N ARG A 55 6.19 5.24 0.69
CA ARG A 55 5.68 6.59 0.99
C ARG A 55 5.67 6.87 2.49
N ARG A 56 5.26 5.89 3.31
CA ARG A 56 5.31 6.00 4.77
C ARG A 56 6.74 6.16 5.27
N TRP A 57 7.69 5.34 4.81
CA TRP A 57 9.09 5.45 5.17
C TRP A 57 9.71 6.77 4.76
N LYS A 58 9.44 7.24 3.54
CA LYS A 58 9.86 8.57 3.07
C LYS A 58 9.30 9.69 3.94
N TRP A 59 8.05 9.56 4.40
CA TRP A 59 7.43 10.53 5.29
C TRP A 59 8.04 10.49 6.70
N ILE A 60 8.32 9.29 7.23
CA ILE A 60 9.03 9.10 8.50
C ILE A 60 10.42 9.72 8.42
N GLU A 61 11.19 9.44 7.36
CA GLU A 61 12.52 10.00 7.13
C GLU A 61 12.50 11.53 7.08
N TYR A 62 11.56 12.11 6.32
CA TYR A 62 11.35 13.55 6.26
C TYR A 62 11.02 14.16 7.63
N THR A 63 10.19 13.48 8.41
CA THR A 63 9.75 13.96 9.73
C THR A 63 10.84 13.81 10.79
N LEU A 64 11.68 12.78 10.69
CA LEU A 64 12.86 12.57 11.54
C LEU A 64 13.96 13.59 11.26
N CYS A 65 14.06 14.09 10.02
CA CYS A 65 14.98 15.16 9.63
C CYS A 65 14.61 16.54 10.24
N LYS A 66 13.37 16.73 10.72
CA LYS A 66 12.97 17.93 11.45
C LYS A 66 13.49 17.96 12.90
N SER A 67 13.64 19.16 13.46
CA SER A 67 14.11 19.40 14.83
C SER A 67 13.25 18.67 15.88
N SER A 68 13.86 18.26 17.00
CA SER A 68 13.21 17.43 18.04
C SER A 68 11.96 18.07 18.64
N ASN A 69 11.85 19.40 18.60
CA ASN A 69 10.73 20.16 19.16
C ASN A 69 9.57 20.35 18.17
N CYS A 70 9.70 19.86 16.94
CA CYS A 70 8.65 20.02 15.94
C CYS A 70 7.46 19.12 16.26
N ILE A 71 6.26 19.71 16.30
CA ILE A 71 4.99 19.07 16.68
C ILE A 71 4.75 17.77 15.88
N THR A 72 5.17 17.73 14.61
CA THR A 72 5.09 16.55 13.75
C THR A 72 5.97 15.38 14.18
N ARG A 73 7.11 15.62 14.82
CA ARG A 73 8.01 14.58 15.34
C ARG A 73 7.52 14.03 16.69
N GLN A 74 6.86 14.88 17.49
CA GLN A 74 6.14 14.44 18.69
C GLN A 74 4.90 13.60 18.32
N ALA A 75 4.15 13.99 17.29
CA ALA A 75 3.01 13.23 16.76
C ALA A 75 3.37 11.77 16.37
N LEU A 76 4.63 11.50 16.00
CA LEU A 76 5.13 10.15 15.72
C LEU A 76 5.28 9.27 16.97
N THR A 77 5.54 9.86 18.13
CA THR A 77 5.66 9.13 19.41
C THR A 77 4.34 8.95 20.14
N TRP A 78 3.28 9.64 19.70
CA TRP A 78 1.94 9.45 20.22
C TRP A 78 1.36 8.13 19.69
N ASN A 79 1.46 7.10 20.51
CA ASN A 79 0.66 5.89 20.34
C ASN A 79 -0.69 6.14 21.03
N PRO A 80 -1.83 6.08 20.32
CA PRO A 80 -3.15 6.33 20.89
C PRO A 80 -3.60 5.26 21.89
#